data_AF-A0A0C2X100-F1
#
_entry.id   AF-A0A0C2X100-F1
#
_cell.length_a   1.000
_cell.length_b   1.000
_cell.length_c   1.000
_cell.angle_alpha   90.00
_cell.angle_beta   90.00
_cell.angle_gamma   90.00
#
_symmetry.space_group_name_H-M   'P 1'
#
loop_
_entity.id
_entity.type
_entity.pdbx_description
1 polymer ?
#
loop_
_entity_poly.entity_id
_entity_poly.type
_entity_poly.pdbx_seq_one_letter_code
_entity_poly.pdbx_strand_id
1 'polypeptide(L)'
;EDRIQDLSRQERELVDRIERCRVALAPIKKLSNDVLRRIFIICCESPTELLSRDSKMMFLITLCQVCSAWRGLALETPLLWSQIKLF
;
A
#
# COMPACT_ATOMS: atom_id res chain seq x y z
N GLU A 1 -16.08 20.11 34.80
CA GLU A 1 -16.19 19.74 33.36
C GLU A 1 -14.85 19.90 32.64
N ASP A 2 -14.12 21.00 32.86
CA ASP A 2 -12.80 21.26 32.24
C ASP A 2 -11.75 20.15 32.39
N ARG A 3 -11.63 19.53 33.57
CA ARG A 3 -10.68 18.42 33.80
C ARG A 3 -11.00 17.17 32.99
N ILE A 4 -12.29 16.88 32.79
CA ILE A 4 -12.73 15.73 31.97
C ILE A 4 -12.38 16.02 30.51
N GLN A 5 -12.64 17.24 30.03
CA GLN A 5 -12.32 17.64 28.68
C GLN A 5 -10.81 17.63 28.38
N ASP A 6 -9.99 18.08 29.34
CA ASP A 6 -8.53 18.05 29.21
C ASP A 6 -7.98 16.61 29.16
N LEU A 7 -8.45 15.73 30.05
CA LEU A 7 -8.07 14.31 30.03
C LEU A 7 -8.47 13.61 28.73
N SER A 8 -9.68 13.87 28.23
CA SER A 8 -10.11 13.31 26.93
C SER A 8 -9.28 13.82 25.75
N ARG A 9 -8.75 15.06 25.81
CA ARG A 9 -7.82 15.56 24.80
C ARG A 9 -6.49 14.82 24.87
N GLN A 10 -5.93 14.67 26.07
CA GLN A 10 -4.68 13.94 26.28
C GLN A 10 -4.79 12.48 25.83
N GLU A 11 -5.92 11.82 26.12
CA GLU A 11 -6.21 10.47 25.65
C GLU A 11 -6.17 10.39 24.11
N ARG A 12 -6.88 11.29 23.41
CA ARG A 12 -6.87 11.34 21.94
C ARG A 12 -5.47 11.53 21.38
N GLU A 13 -4.68 12.44 21.96
CA GLU A 13 -3.31 12.68 21.53
C GLU A 13 -2.42 11.44 21.70
N LEU A 14 -2.59 10.70 22.79
CA LEU A 14 -1.85 9.46 23.04
C LEU A 14 -2.27 8.35 22.07
N VAL A 15 -3.57 8.18 21.83
CA VAL A 15 -4.10 7.22 20.85
C VAL A 15 -3.55 7.53 19.45
N ASP A 16 -3.59 8.79 19.03
CA ASP A 16 -3.05 9.23 17.75
C ASP A 16 -1.55 8.95 17.62
N ARG A 17 -0.78 9.14 18.70
CA ARG A 17 0.65 8.80 18.72
C ARG A 17 0.89 7.30 18.58
N ILE A 18 0.11 6.48 19.28
CA ILE A 18 0.19 5.02 19.20
C ILE A 18 -0.11 4.57 17.78
N GLU A 19 -1.17 5.09 17.15
CA GLU A 19 -1.55 4.72 15.78
C GLU A 19 -0.48 5.12 14.76
N ARG A 20 0.12 6.31 14.89
CA ARG A 20 1.26 6.68 14.04
C ARG A 20 2.45 5.71 14.19
N CYS A 21 2.76 5.28 15.42
CA CYS A 21 3.80 4.28 15.66
C CYS A 21 3.44 2.93 15.03
N ARG A 22 2.18 2.47 15.14
CA ARG A 22 1.71 1.23 14.49
C ARG A 22 1.87 1.29 12.99
N VAL A 23 1.49 2.41 12.37
CA VAL A 23 1.65 2.64 10.93
C VAL A 23 3.12 2.71 10.52
N ALA A 24 4.01 3.27 11.36
CA ALA A 24 5.45 3.30 11.10
C ALA A 24 6.09 1.91 11.20
N LEU A 25 5.62 1.09 12.13
CA LEU A 25 6.12 -0.27 12.38
C LEU A 25 5.42 -1.34 11.54
N ALA A 26 4.47 -0.95 10.69
CA ALA A 26 3.72 -1.85 9.83
C ALA A 26 4.68 -2.77 9.05
N PRO A 27 4.44 -4.09 8.99
CA PRO A 27 5.36 -5.05 8.37
C PRO A 27 5.79 -4.66 6.96
N ILE A 28 4.87 -4.06 6.20
CA ILE A 28 5.07 -3.65 4.82
C ILE A 28 6.14 -2.55 4.64
N LYS A 29 6.42 -1.76 5.68
CA LYS A 29 7.50 -0.76 5.69
C LYS A 29 8.87 -1.34 6.06
N LYS A 30 8.92 -2.59 6.53
CA LYS A 30 10.15 -3.32 6.85
C LYS A 30 10.64 -4.19 5.69
N LEU A 31 9.81 -4.39 4.67
CA LEU A 31 10.17 -5.16 3.50
C LEU A 31 11.15 -4.38 2.62
N SER A 32 12.12 -5.08 2.04
CA SER A 32 12.98 -4.47 1.02
C SER A 32 12.17 -4.21 -0.25
N ASN A 33 12.67 -3.28 -1.07
CA ASN A 33 12.08 -2.96 -2.36
C ASN A 33 11.96 -4.20 -3.27
N ASP A 34 12.94 -5.10 -3.24
CA ASP A 34 12.93 -6.30 -4.07
C ASP A 34 11.86 -7.31 -3.66
N VAL A 35 11.62 -7.46 -2.35
CA VAL A 35 10.53 -8.30 -1.84
C VAL A 35 9.18 -7.70 -2.24
N LEU A 36 8.99 -6.38 -2.09
CA LEU A 36 7.78 -5.70 -2.53
C LEU A 36 7.53 -5.85 -4.03
N ARG A 37 8.56 -5.65 -4.86
CA ARG A 37 8.47 -5.87 -6.33
C ARG A 37 8.06 -7.29 -6.65
N ARG A 38 8.65 -8.29 -5.98
CA ARG A 38 8.31 -9.70 -6.18
C ARG A 38 6.85 -9.99 -5.80
N ILE A 39 6.35 -9.42 -4.71
CA ILE A 39 4.94 -9.52 -4.32
C ILE A 39 4.04 -8.94 -5.41
N PHE A 40 4.33 -7.73 -5.91
CA PHE A 40 3.53 -7.10 -6.97
C PHE A 40 3.45 -7.97 -8.22
N ILE A 41 4.58 -8.55 -8.64
CA ILE A 41 4.65 -9.45 -9.80
C ILE A 41 3.78 -10.68 -9.57
N ILE A 42 3.91 -11.35 -8.42
CA ILE A 42 3.11 -12.54 -8.09
C ILE A 42 1.61 -12.21 -8.11
N CYS A 43 1.21 -11.08 -7.52
CA CYS A 43 -0.20 -10.65 -7.51
C CYS A 43 -0.73 -10.29 -8.91
N CYS A 44 0.13 -9.76 -9.79
CA CYS A 44 -0.26 -9.41 -11.16
C CYS A 44 -0.29 -10.64 -12.09
N GLU A 45 0.55 -11.63 -11.83
CA GLU A 45 0.68 -12.88 -12.60
C GLU A 45 -0.23 -14.01 -12.09
N SER A 46 -0.78 -13.90 -10.88
CA SER A 46 -1.52 -14.99 -10.25
C SER A 46 -2.64 -15.49 -11.19
N PRO A 47 -2.69 -16.80 -11.51
CA PRO A 47 -3.68 -17.38 -12.43
C PRO A 47 -5.11 -17.37 -11.88
N THR A 48 -5.31 -16.89 -10.66
CA THR A 48 -6.61 -16.88 -10.01
C THR A 48 -7.55 -16.02 -10.85
N GLU A 49 -8.72 -16.58 -11.18
CA GLU A 49 -9.81 -16.01 -11.99
C GLU A 49 -10.37 -14.66 -11.49
N LEU A 50 -9.70 -14.01 -10.53
CA LEU A 50 -10.08 -12.76 -9.88
C LEU A 50 -9.79 -11.52 -10.73
N LEU A 51 -8.83 -11.57 -11.66
CA LEU A 51 -8.47 -10.39 -12.44
C LEU A 51 -8.62 -10.63 -13.95
N SER A 52 -9.73 -10.17 -14.53
CA SER A 52 -9.83 -9.91 -15.98
C SER A 52 -8.71 -8.95 -16.44
N ARG A 53 -8.48 -8.82 -17.76
CA ARG A 53 -7.46 -7.90 -18.30
C ARG A 53 -7.62 -6.46 -17.74
N ASP A 54 -8.85 -5.99 -17.63
CA ASP A 54 -9.17 -4.68 -17.05
C ASP A 54 -8.83 -4.63 -15.56
N SER A 55 -9.02 -5.74 -14.87
CA SER A 55 -8.74 -5.88 -13.45
C SER A 55 -7.22 -5.87 -13.13
N LYS A 56 -6.36 -6.31 -14.05
CA LYS A 56 -4.90 -6.15 -13.92
C LYS A 56 -4.47 -4.68 -13.98
N MET A 57 -5.02 -3.92 -14.93
CA MET A 57 -4.76 -2.49 -15.02
C MET A 57 -5.24 -1.78 -13.74
N MET A 58 -6.45 -2.11 -13.26
CA MET A 58 -6.98 -1.56 -12.02
C MET A 58 -6.12 -1.91 -10.79
N PHE A 59 -5.58 -3.13 -10.73
CA PHE A 59 -4.65 -3.53 -9.67
C PHE A 59 -3.37 -2.68 -9.69
N LEU A 60 -2.75 -2.49 -10.86
CA LEU A 60 -1.53 -1.67 -10.99
C LEU A 60 -1.78 -0.20 -10.65
N ILE A 61 -2.92 0.35 -11.08
CA ILE A 61 -3.35 1.69 -10.67
C ILE A 61 -3.51 1.75 -9.16
N THR A 62 -4.15 0.74 -8.55
CA THR A 62 -4.32 0.66 -7.09
C THR A 62 -2.97 0.67 -6.38
N LEU A 63 -2.00 -0.14 -6.82
CA LEU A 63 -0.64 -0.13 -6.27
C LEU A 63 -0.01 1.27 -6.34
N CYS A 64 -0.17 1.96 -7.47
CA CYS A 64 0.35 3.31 -7.68
C CYS A 64 -0.33 4.39 -6.83
N GLN A 65 -1.51 4.12 -6.25
CA GLN A 65 -2.25 5.05 -5.39
C GLN A 65 -1.99 4.83 -3.89
N VAL A 66 -1.34 3.74 -3.49
CA VAL A 66 -1.06 3.45 -2.06
C VAL A 66 -0.13 4.49 -1.43
N CYS A 67 1.04 4.72 -2.03
CA CYS A 67 1.97 5.76 -1.59
C CYS A 67 3.01 6.08 -2.69
N SER A 68 3.80 7.14 -2.49
CA SER A 68 4.85 7.54 -3.44
C SER A 68 5.91 6.47 -3.66
N ALA A 69 6.32 5.75 -2.61
CA ALA A 69 7.30 4.67 -2.71
C ALA A 69 6.78 3.52 -3.57
N TRP A 70 5.52 3.11 -3.38
CA TRP A 70 4.89 2.05 -4.16
C TRP A 70 4.74 2.41 -5.63
N ARG A 71 4.36 3.67 -5.89
CA ARG A 71 4.31 4.21 -7.25
C ARG A 71 5.67 4.15 -7.93
N GLY A 72 6.73 4.59 -7.24
CA GLY A 72 8.10 4.48 -7.75
C GLY A 72 8.46 3.04 -8.10
N LEU A 73 8.25 2.11 -7.17
CA LEU A 73 8.54 0.69 -7.38
C LEU A 73 7.74 0.08 -8.54
N ALA A 74 6.45 0.40 -8.65
CA ALA A 74 5.59 -0.12 -9.71
C ALA A 74 6.05 0.38 -11.09
N LEU A 75 6.37 1.68 -11.21
CA LEU A 75 6.85 2.28 -12.47
C LEU A 75 8.26 1.80 -12.84
N GLU A 76 9.13 1.55 -11.86
CA GLU A 76 10.47 1.00 -12.03
C GLU A 76 10.50 -0.51 -12.33
N THR A 77 9.35 -1.18 -12.37
CA THR A 77 9.26 -2.63 -12.62
C THR A 77 8.56 -2.90 -13.96
N PRO A 78 9.27 -2.88 -15.10
CA PRO A 78 8.66 -3.03 -16.44
C PRO A 78 7.83 -4.30 -16.62
N LEU A 79 8.20 -5.39 -15.92
CA LEU A 79 7.49 -6.67 -16.01
C LEU A 79 6.00 -6.54 -15.64
N LEU A 80 5.66 -5.66 -14.70
CA LEU A 80 4.27 -5.39 -14.30
C LEU A 80 3.42 -4.86 -15.45
N TRP A 81 4.02 -4.11 -16.38
CA TRP A 81 3.32 -3.43 -17.47
C TRP A 81 3.37 -4.20 -18.80
N SER A 82 4.15 -5.28 -18.85
CA SER A 82 4.43 -6.05 -20.09
C SER A 82 3.20 -6.68 -20.76
N GLN A 83 2.13 -6.92 -20.00
CA GLN A 83 0.91 -7.58 -20.49
C GLN A 83 -0.25 -6.61 -20.75
N ILE A 84 -0.04 -5.32 -20.51
CA ILE A 84 -1.03 -4.28 -20.78
C ILE A 84 -1.07 -4.03 -22.28
N LYS A 85 -2.26 -4.13 -22.87
CA LYS A 85 -2.49 -3.78 -24.27
C LYS A 85 -3.32 -2.50 -24.30
N LEU A 86 -2.80 -1.48 -24.97
CA LEU A 86 -3.53 -0.27 -25.29
C LEU A 86 -4.16 -0.48 -26.67
N PHE A 87 -5.35 -1.09 -26.67
CA PHE A 87 -6.16 -1.44 -27.85
C PHE A 87 -5.59 -2.56 -28.74
#